data_AF-A0A3A8GFN3-F1
#
_entry.id   AF-A0A3A8GFN3-F1
#
_cell.length_a   1.000
_cell.length_b   1.000
_cell.length_c   1.000
_cell.angle_alpha   90.00
_cell.angle_beta   90.00
_cell.angle_gamma   90.00
#
_symmetry.space_group_name_H-M   'P 1'
#
loop_
_entity.id
_entity.type
_entity.pdbx_description
1 polymer ?
#
loop_
_entity_poly.entity_id
_entity_poly.type
_entity_poly.pdbx_seq_one_letter_code
_entity_poly.pdbx_strand_id
1 'polypeptide(L)'
;MHRNPYYLVFGAVIGCCSMLSGGCEPSEARPFHPADTLSRRQALVTAATPETLPASFLADIASALPENQSVPVHHPDYVAPTNDPNILVTTTADVWVTFVSEGATFRNTLGYFTYPDGSPPTTVEDVEKVVIFPNASAWGSNGELQAGDRVHLGQFSAGTRLGFFLVADGWDGERFDLGRPTYYTVEALNPEAAENQRRHVMSAYHQEAQRRVLGFEDFSRAHEQVDDDFNDVVFTVQSDPVAGTETGGATLPDKPCPEAPSAQLHSCQELRQYCPSLGSGLYSLNPCGTQASAYYCDMTSDGGGWTVAGWQAADAKTHMGIETRGVLGGGEWSKDLACVSFSQVRVFNRTYGESFAQSYSPAPWSYTQTNMFFGGAGTAFKQGVYGPAGSQIMMGCVNYSYYGGVYPEYACDSDSQGGAQGHLADYAGEYCAGARLDYTWAWSDGATCKYRGVPYTWGFAVR
;
A
#
# COMPACT_ATOMS: atom_id res chain seq x y z
N MET A 1 7.22 -31.44 -32.19
CA MET A 1 6.66 -30.68 -33.33
C MET A 1 5.62 -29.73 -32.76
N HIS A 2 6.02 -28.52 -32.38
CA HIS A 2 5.10 -27.50 -31.89
C HIS A 2 4.30 -26.93 -33.07
N ARG A 3 2.97 -26.98 -32.99
CA ARG A 3 2.12 -26.20 -33.88
C ARG A 3 2.00 -24.81 -33.27
N ASN A 4 2.31 -23.81 -34.08
CA ASN A 4 2.20 -22.40 -33.75
C ASN A 4 0.70 -22.03 -33.77
N PRO A 5 0.09 -21.53 -32.67
CA PRO A 5 -1.35 -21.25 -32.60
C PRO A 5 -1.80 -20.06 -33.47
N TYR A 6 -0.87 -19.38 -34.17
CA TYR A 6 -1.13 -18.17 -34.96
C TYR A 6 -1.54 -18.43 -36.43
N TYR A 7 -1.75 -19.69 -36.84
CA TYR A 7 -2.21 -20.00 -38.20
C TYR A 7 -3.71 -20.28 -38.24
N LEU A 8 -4.51 -19.20 -38.32
CA LEU A 8 -5.84 -19.20 -38.95
C LEU A 8 -6.35 -17.75 -39.02
N VAL A 9 -6.14 -17.09 -40.17
CA VAL A 9 -7.16 -16.42 -41.01
C VAL A 9 -6.43 -15.92 -42.27
N PHE A 10 -6.41 -16.75 -43.31
CA PHE A 10 -6.24 -16.27 -44.69
C PHE A 10 -7.23 -17.04 -45.57
N GLY A 11 -8.49 -16.64 -45.51
CA GLY A 11 -9.51 -17.06 -46.47
C GLY A 11 -9.52 -16.08 -47.64
N ALA A 12 -8.62 -16.27 -48.61
CA ALA A 12 -8.78 -15.63 -49.91
C ALA A 12 -10.01 -16.24 -50.58
N VAL A 13 -11.10 -15.46 -50.68
CA VAL A 13 -12.26 -15.83 -51.50
C VAL A 13 -11.83 -15.72 -52.97
N ILE A 14 -11.30 -16.81 -53.53
CA ILE A 14 -11.24 -17.00 -54.97
C ILE A 14 -12.66 -17.37 -55.40
N GLY A 15 -13.43 -16.34 -55.78
CA GLY A 15 -14.73 -16.51 -56.42
C GLY A 15 -14.54 -17.21 -57.76
N CYS A 16 -14.79 -18.52 -57.80
CA CYS A 16 -14.95 -19.27 -59.04
C CYS A 16 -16.28 -18.83 -59.67
N CYS A 17 -16.21 -17.91 -60.63
CA CYS A 17 -17.38 -17.49 -61.40
C CYS A 17 -17.67 -18.56 -62.46
N SER A 18 -18.64 -19.43 -62.17
CA SER A 18 -19.21 -20.35 -63.15
C SER A 18 -20.02 -19.54 -64.15
N MET A 19 -19.67 -19.64 -65.43
CA MET A 19 -20.47 -19.08 -66.52
C MET A 19 -21.85 -19.73 -66.54
N LEU A 20 -22.90 -18.96 -66.23
CA LEU A 20 -24.24 -19.21 -66.74
C LEU A 20 -24.85 -17.87 -67.17
N SER A 21 -25.29 -17.89 -68.42
CA SER A 21 -25.86 -16.83 -69.24
C SER A 21 -27.09 -16.15 -68.64
N GLY A 22 -27.10 -14.81 -68.63
CA GLY A 22 -28.30 -13.98 -68.44
C GLY A 22 -27.92 -12.49 -68.45
N GLY A 23 -28.46 -11.73 -69.40
CA GLY A 23 -27.97 -10.42 -69.84
C GLY A 23 -28.04 -9.27 -68.84
N CYS A 24 -27.16 -8.29 -69.06
CA CYS A 24 -27.22 -6.94 -68.50
C CYS A 24 -28.27 -6.09 -69.26
N GLU A 25 -29.13 -5.39 -68.54
CA GLU A 25 -29.75 -4.14 -69.00
C GLU A 25 -29.24 -2.97 -68.12
N PRO A 26 -28.81 -1.83 -68.69
CA PRO A 26 -28.28 -0.72 -67.92
C PRO A 26 -29.28 0.45 -67.86
N SER A 27 -30.10 0.53 -66.81
CA SER A 27 -30.73 1.81 -66.43
C SER A 27 -31.30 1.77 -65.01
N GLU A 28 -30.43 1.82 -64.01
CA GLU A 28 -30.70 2.43 -62.69
C GLU A 28 -29.42 2.51 -61.84
N ALA A 29 -28.35 3.07 -62.42
CA ALA A 29 -27.16 3.44 -61.65
C ALA A 29 -27.37 4.84 -61.05
N ARG A 30 -27.84 4.90 -59.80
CA ARG A 30 -27.59 6.08 -58.94
C ARG A 30 -26.18 5.94 -58.34
N PRO A 31 -25.36 7.01 -58.32
CA PRO A 31 -24.02 6.93 -57.74
C PRO A 31 -24.14 6.76 -56.22
N PHE A 32 -23.79 5.59 -55.72
CA PHE A 32 -23.39 5.45 -54.32
C PHE A 32 -22.06 6.16 -54.16
N HIS A 33 -22.06 7.22 -53.35
CA HIS A 33 -20.83 7.78 -52.82
C HIS A 33 -20.06 6.68 -52.09
N PRO A 34 -18.76 6.48 -52.35
CA PRO A 34 -17.94 5.60 -51.53
C PRO A 34 -17.78 6.29 -50.17
N ALA A 35 -18.59 5.89 -49.20
CA ALA A 35 -18.24 6.12 -47.80
C ALA A 35 -16.95 5.34 -47.56
N ASP A 36 -15.91 6.09 -47.19
CA ASP A 36 -14.56 5.65 -46.96
C ASP A 36 -14.47 4.25 -46.36
N THR A 37 -13.84 3.35 -47.11
CA THR A 37 -13.21 2.15 -46.60
C THR A 37 -12.10 2.52 -45.61
N LEU A 38 -12.48 2.82 -44.37
CA LEU A 38 -11.57 2.68 -43.24
C LEU A 38 -11.41 1.18 -43.01
N SER A 39 -10.37 0.63 -43.64
CA SER A 39 -9.75 -0.62 -43.25
C SER A 39 -9.47 -0.56 -41.75
N ARG A 40 -10.32 -1.21 -40.96
CA ARG A 40 -10.15 -1.43 -39.52
C ARG A 40 -8.95 -2.38 -39.38
N ARG A 41 -7.73 -1.82 -39.37
CA ARG A 41 -6.53 -2.59 -39.02
C ARG A 41 -6.69 -2.99 -37.56
N GLN A 42 -7.13 -4.22 -37.30
CA GLN A 42 -6.84 -4.82 -35.99
C GLN A 42 -5.33 -4.69 -35.77
N ALA A 43 -4.93 -4.08 -34.65
CA ALA A 43 -3.53 -4.04 -34.25
C ALA A 43 -3.01 -5.48 -34.29
N LEU A 44 -1.98 -5.73 -35.10
CA LEU A 44 -1.45 -7.06 -35.32
C LEU A 44 -0.60 -7.42 -34.09
N VAL A 45 -1.22 -8.02 -33.09
CA VAL A 45 -0.48 -8.55 -31.96
C VAL A 45 0.34 -9.74 -32.45
N THR A 46 1.63 -9.79 -32.13
CA THR A 46 2.53 -10.81 -32.69
C THR A 46 3.04 -11.72 -31.58
N ALA A 47 2.95 -13.03 -31.82
CA ALA A 47 3.65 -14.03 -31.01
C ALA A 47 5.10 -13.59 -30.82
N ALA A 48 5.56 -13.53 -29.58
CA ALA A 48 6.97 -13.30 -29.30
C ALA A 48 7.59 -14.60 -28.80
N THR A 49 8.91 -14.71 -28.93
CA THR A 49 9.65 -15.84 -28.36
C THR A 49 9.33 -15.92 -26.86
N PRO A 50 8.87 -17.09 -26.34
CA PRO A 50 8.63 -17.26 -24.92
C PRO A 50 9.86 -16.87 -24.09
N GLU A 51 9.63 -16.28 -22.94
CA GLU A 51 10.70 -15.99 -21.99
C GLU A 51 10.77 -17.06 -20.90
N THR A 52 11.94 -17.20 -20.27
CA THR A 52 12.08 -18.05 -19.09
C THR A 52 11.87 -17.21 -17.84
N LEU A 53 10.77 -17.47 -17.12
CA LEU A 53 10.48 -16.83 -15.85
C LEU A 53 11.30 -17.51 -14.72
N PRO A 54 12.00 -16.73 -13.86
CA PRO A 54 12.74 -17.31 -12.74
C PRO A 54 11.84 -18.09 -11.78
N ALA A 55 12.32 -19.20 -11.23
CA ALA A 55 11.55 -20.00 -10.28
C ALA A 55 11.20 -19.22 -9.00
N SER A 56 12.08 -18.33 -8.53
CA SER A 56 11.81 -17.46 -7.38
C SER A 56 10.65 -16.50 -7.66
N PHE A 57 10.65 -15.87 -8.83
CA PHE A 57 9.57 -14.99 -9.28
C PHE A 57 8.21 -15.70 -9.33
N LEU A 58 8.18 -16.94 -9.84
CA LEU A 58 6.95 -17.76 -9.85
C LEU A 58 6.50 -18.13 -8.43
N ALA A 59 7.44 -18.43 -7.53
CA ALA A 59 7.13 -18.73 -6.14
C ALA A 59 6.59 -17.51 -5.37
N ASP A 60 7.12 -16.31 -5.65
CA ASP A 60 6.65 -15.06 -5.07
C ASP A 60 5.19 -14.80 -5.46
N ILE A 61 4.84 -15.00 -6.74
CA ILE A 61 3.44 -14.89 -7.21
C ILE A 61 2.54 -15.93 -6.53
N ALA A 62 2.95 -17.20 -6.53
CA ALA A 62 2.15 -18.27 -5.93
C ALA A 62 1.94 -18.08 -4.42
N SER A 63 2.89 -17.43 -3.74
CA SER A 63 2.77 -17.10 -2.32
C SER A 63 1.81 -15.94 -2.04
N ALA A 64 1.72 -14.96 -2.95
CA ALA A 64 0.87 -13.79 -2.78
C ALA A 64 -0.55 -13.98 -3.33
N LEU A 65 -0.72 -14.92 -4.27
CA LEU A 65 -2.01 -15.31 -4.85
C LEU A 65 -2.33 -16.81 -4.66
N PRO A 66 -2.37 -17.31 -3.42
CA PRO A 66 -2.77 -18.69 -3.17
C PRO A 66 -4.25 -18.89 -3.50
N GLU A 67 -4.55 -20.02 -4.15
CA GLU A 67 -5.91 -20.44 -4.49
C GLU A 67 -6.86 -20.41 -3.29
N ASN A 68 -8.09 -19.92 -3.50
CA ASN A 68 -9.15 -19.75 -2.50
C ASN A 68 -8.76 -18.85 -1.31
N GLN A 69 -7.85 -17.89 -1.50
CA GLN A 69 -7.50 -16.91 -0.47
C GLN A 69 -7.74 -15.49 -0.96
N SER A 70 -8.75 -14.84 -0.37
CA SER A 70 -9.20 -13.51 -0.78
C SER A 70 -8.09 -12.44 -0.70
N VAL A 71 -7.73 -11.88 -1.87
CA VAL A 71 -6.77 -10.77 -2.00
C VAL A 71 -7.24 -9.52 -1.24
N PRO A 72 -8.51 -9.06 -1.31
CA PRO A 72 -8.98 -7.95 -0.50
C PRO A 72 -8.78 -8.11 1.01
N VAL A 73 -8.66 -9.35 1.52
CA VAL A 73 -8.41 -9.64 2.94
C VAL A 73 -6.92 -9.67 3.25
N HIS A 74 -6.13 -10.37 2.44
CA HIS A 74 -4.71 -10.66 2.74
C HIS A 74 -3.73 -9.65 2.14
N HIS A 75 -4.08 -9.06 0.99
CA HIS A 75 -3.29 -8.06 0.26
C HIS A 75 -4.17 -6.88 -0.19
N PRO A 76 -4.82 -6.16 0.75
CA PRO A 76 -5.73 -5.05 0.42
C PRO A 76 -5.06 -3.92 -0.38
N ASP A 77 -3.74 -3.80 -0.32
CA ASP A 77 -2.95 -2.85 -1.08
C ASP A 77 -2.90 -3.18 -2.59
N TYR A 78 -3.04 -4.45 -2.98
CA TYR A 78 -3.04 -4.87 -4.39
C TYR A 78 -4.29 -4.42 -5.15
N VAL A 79 -5.38 -4.23 -4.42
CA VAL A 79 -6.68 -3.80 -4.95
C VAL A 79 -7.11 -2.43 -4.43
N ALA A 80 -6.20 -1.70 -3.76
CA ALA A 80 -6.50 -0.39 -3.22
C ALA A 80 -6.86 0.62 -4.33
N PRO A 81 -7.78 1.57 -4.09
CA PRO A 81 -8.10 2.63 -5.06
C PRO A 81 -6.90 3.49 -5.49
N THR A 82 -5.87 3.57 -4.65
CA THR A 82 -4.61 4.28 -4.95
C THR A 82 -3.65 3.48 -5.83
N ASN A 83 -3.95 2.20 -6.08
CA ASN A 83 -3.13 1.29 -6.86
C ASN A 83 -3.80 1.05 -8.22
N ASP A 84 -3.43 1.86 -9.23
CA ASP A 84 -4.02 1.77 -10.56
C ASP A 84 -3.50 0.52 -11.31
N PRO A 85 -4.39 -0.39 -11.77
CA PRO A 85 -4.00 -1.56 -12.56
C PRO A 85 -3.75 -1.23 -14.05
N ASN A 86 -4.08 -0.02 -14.51
CA ASN A 86 -3.89 0.42 -15.88
C ASN A 86 -2.48 0.98 -16.07
N ILE A 87 -1.75 0.50 -17.08
CA ILE A 87 -0.32 0.76 -17.22
C ILE A 87 -0.09 2.08 -17.93
N LEU A 88 0.47 3.08 -17.24
CA LEU A 88 0.93 4.30 -17.90
C LEU A 88 2.28 4.10 -18.59
N VAL A 89 2.32 4.41 -19.89
CA VAL A 89 3.54 4.58 -20.67
C VAL A 89 4.09 5.99 -20.42
N THR A 90 5.26 6.09 -19.81
CA THR A 90 5.89 7.36 -19.40
C THR A 90 6.89 7.87 -20.43
N THR A 91 7.46 6.97 -21.22
CA THR A 91 8.33 7.28 -22.37
C THR A 91 8.05 6.29 -23.49
N THR A 92 8.33 6.65 -24.75
CA THR A 92 8.06 5.75 -25.88
C THR A 92 8.77 4.41 -25.67
N ALA A 93 7.99 3.33 -25.66
CA ALA A 93 8.49 2.00 -25.32
C ALA A 93 7.72 0.90 -26.05
N ASP A 94 8.42 -0.18 -26.35
CA ASP A 94 7.80 -1.44 -26.75
C ASP A 94 7.25 -2.16 -25.51
N VAL A 95 6.09 -2.80 -25.63
CA VAL A 95 5.40 -3.45 -24.51
C VAL A 95 5.07 -4.91 -24.83
N TRP A 96 5.29 -5.77 -23.85
CA TRP A 96 4.97 -7.19 -23.90
C TRP A 96 4.01 -7.59 -22.79
N VAL A 97 3.21 -8.61 -23.07
CA VAL A 97 2.41 -9.35 -22.09
C VAL A 97 2.89 -10.79 -22.05
N THR A 98 3.13 -11.31 -20.86
CA THR A 98 3.58 -12.68 -20.63
C THR A 98 2.63 -13.41 -19.70
N PHE A 99 2.13 -14.57 -20.13
CA PHE A 99 1.31 -15.47 -19.31
C PHE A 99 2.14 -16.07 -18.16
N VAL A 100 1.55 -16.15 -16.96
CA VAL A 100 2.20 -16.71 -15.77
C VAL A 100 1.49 -17.98 -15.31
N SER A 101 0.20 -17.89 -14.98
CA SER A 101 -0.57 -19.02 -14.44
C SER A 101 -2.07 -18.83 -14.63
N GLU A 102 -2.82 -19.91 -14.43
CA GLU A 102 -4.29 -19.98 -14.41
C GLU A 102 -4.71 -20.79 -13.18
N GLY A 103 -5.66 -20.25 -12.41
CA GLY A 103 -6.41 -20.93 -11.33
C GLY A 103 -7.87 -21.24 -11.70
N ALA A 104 -8.31 -20.86 -12.91
CA ALA A 104 -9.71 -20.93 -13.30
C ALA A 104 -10.20 -22.30 -13.80
N THR A 105 -11.52 -22.50 -13.72
CA THR A 105 -12.22 -23.54 -14.50
C THR A 105 -12.80 -23.03 -15.82
N PHE A 106 -12.90 -21.72 -16.00
CA PHE A 106 -13.38 -21.10 -17.23
C PHE A 106 -12.25 -20.96 -18.26
N ARG A 107 -12.60 -21.15 -19.53
CA ARG A 107 -11.64 -20.97 -20.64
C ARG A 107 -11.66 -19.51 -21.08
N ASN A 108 -10.97 -18.68 -20.32
CA ASN A 108 -11.04 -17.22 -20.48
C ASN A 108 -10.35 -16.72 -21.74
N THR A 109 -10.79 -15.57 -22.26
CA THR A 109 -10.09 -14.83 -23.32
C THR A 109 -9.49 -13.55 -22.75
N LEU A 110 -8.17 -13.37 -22.85
CA LEU A 110 -7.48 -12.17 -22.39
C LEU A 110 -7.17 -11.22 -23.55
N GLY A 111 -7.37 -9.92 -23.33
CA GLY A 111 -6.97 -8.87 -24.25
C GLY A 111 -6.66 -7.54 -23.58
N TYR A 112 -6.34 -6.55 -24.41
CA TYR A 112 -6.04 -5.18 -23.99
C TYR A 112 -6.76 -4.15 -24.85
N PHE A 113 -6.74 -2.92 -24.36
CA PHE A 113 -7.15 -1.71 -25.06
C PHE A 113 -6.27 -0.55 -24.62
N THR A 114 -6.31 0.56 -25.34
CA THR A 114 -5.53 1.76 -24.99
C THR A 114 -6.38 3.00 -24.95
N TYR A 115 -5.94 3.98 -24.17
CA TYR A 115 -6.57 5.29 -24.09
C TYR A 115 -5.55 6.35 -23.64
N PRO A 116 -5.77 7.65 -23.92
CA PRO A 116 -4.91 8.71 -23.42
C PRO A 116 -4.97 8.81 -21.88
N ASP A 117 -3.83 9.08 -21.25
CA ASP A 117 -3.77 9.34 -19.80
C ASP A 117 -4.74 10.47 -19.41
N GLY A 118 -5.45 10.28 -18.30
CA GLY A 118 -6.51 11.18 -17.83
C GLY A 118 -7.83 11.12 -18.62
N SER A 119 -7.96 10.23 -19.62
CA SER A 119 -9.17 10.07 -20.44
C SER A 119 -9.64 8.61 -20.52
N PRO A 120 -9.97 7.95 -19.39
CA PRO A 120 -10.43 6.56 -19.41
C PRO A 120 -11.76 6.41 -20.18
N PRO A 121 -11.99 5.27 -20.85
CA PRO A 121 -13.29 4.96 -21.45
C PRO A 121 -14.40 4.99 -20.41
N THR A 122 -15.55 5.55 -20.78
CA THR A 122 -16.70 5.68 -19.88
C THR A 122 -17.78 4.62 -20.11
N THR A 123 -17.79 4.00 -21.29
CA THR A 123 -18.71 2.92 -21.66
C THR A 123 -17.94 1.75 -22.29
N VAL A 124 -18.54 0.57 -22.29
CA VAL A 124 -17.95 -0.62 -22.89
C VAL A 124 -17.80 -0.47 -24.40
N GLU A 125 -18.71 0.27 -25.04
CA GLU A 125 -18.71 0.58 -26.47
C GLU A 125 -17.52 1.45 -26.89
N ASP A 126 -16.98 2.26 -25.97
CA ASP A 126 -15.80 3.10 -26.21
C ASP A 126 -14.50 2.28 -26.25
N VAL A 127 -14.53 1.00 -25.84
CA VAL A 127 -13.34 0.16 -25.74
C VAL A 127 -13.05 -0.55 -27.06
N GLU A 128 -11.96 -0.16 -27.72
CA GLU A 128 -11.40 -0.93 -28.84
C GLU A 128 -10.62 -2.15 -28.35
N LYS A 129 -11.30 -3.29 -28.25
CA LYS A 129 -10.74 -4.56 -27.77
C LYS A 129 -9.75 -5.17 -28.76
N VAL A 130 -8.55 -5.49 -28.28
CA VAL A 130 -7.54 -6.28 -28.99
C VAL A 130 -7.23 -7.56 -28.20
N VAL A 131 -7.47 -8.73 -28.80
CA VAL A 131 -7.26 -10.03 -28.14
C VAL A 131 -5.76 -10.40 -28.15
N ILE A 132 -5.25 -10.87 -27.01
CA ILE A 132 -3.87 -11.33 -26.81
C ILE A 132 -3.84 -12.86 -26.77
N PHE A 133 -4.59 -13.45 -25.85
CA PHE A 133 -4.75 -14.89 -25.70
C PHE A 133 -6.21 -15.27 -25.92
N PRO A 134 -6.55 -15.82 -27.11
CA PRO A 134 -7.90 -16.32 -27.39
C PRO A 134 -8.37 -17.35 -26.35
N ASN A 135 -7.46 -18.22 -25.94
CA ASN A 135 -7.63 -19.17 -24.85
C ASN A 135 -6.50 -18.93 -23.83
N ALA A 136 -6.84 -18.33 -22.69
CA ALA A 136 -5.92 -18.01 -21.60
C ALA A 136 -5.70 -19.20 -20.64
N SER A 137 -6.05 -20.42 -21.05
CA SER A 137 -5.85 -21.61 -20.22
C SER A 137 -4.45 -22.21 -20.31
N ALA A 138 -3.97 -22.69 -19.16
CA ALA A 138 -2.69 -23.34 -19.01
C ALA A 138 -2.69 -24.73 -19.67
N TRP A 139 -1.49 -25.18 -20.05
CA TRP A 139 -1.27 -26.54 -20.53
C TRP A 139 -1.73 -27.56 -19.49
N GLY A 140 -2.63 -28.45 -19.89
CA GLY A 140 -3.25 -29.44 -18.99
C GLY A 140 -4.60 -29.03 -18.41
N SER A 141 -5.04 -27.78 -18.61
CA SER A 141 -6.35 -27.25 -18.21
C SER A 141 -7.23 -26.89 -19.42
N ASN A 142 -7.22 -27.73 -20.46
CA ASN A 142 -7.88 -27.46 -21.76
C ASN A 142 -7.28 -26.27 -22.57
N GLY A 143 -6.10 -25.80 -22.18
CA GLY A 143 -5.32 -24.82 -22.93
C GLY A 143 -3.94 -25.33 -23.35
N GLU A 144 -3.17 -24.42 -23.96
CA GLU A 144 -1.83 -24.68 -24.47
C GLU A 144 -0.77 -23.77 -23.85
N LEU A 145 -1.16 -22.77 -23.03
CA LEU A 145 -0.23 -21.78 -22.51
C LEU A 145 0.68 -22.36 -21.44
N GLN A 146 1.94 -21.96 -21.47
CA GLN A 146 2.94 -22.22 -20.45
C GLN A 146 3.43 -20.91 -19.86
N ALA A 147 3.82 -20.92 -18.59
CA ALA A 147 4.45 -19.78 -17.95
C ALA A 147 5.63 -19.29 -18.80
N GLY A 148 5.61 -18.02 -19.18
CA GLY A 148 6.61 -17.43 -20.09
C GLY A 148 6.16 -17.27 -21.54
N ASP A 149 5.04 -17.87 -21.96
CA ASP A 149 4.43 -17.59 -23.25
C ASP A 149 4.06 -16.12 -23.33
N ARG A 150 4.59 -15.43 -24.33
CA ARG A 150 4.53 -13.97 -24.39
C ARG A 150 4.22 -13.43 -25.76
N VAL A 151 3.69 -12.22 -25.73
CA VAL A 151 3.14 -11.53 -26.90
C VAL A 151 3.65 -10.10 -26.91
N HIS A 152 4.13 -9.65 -28.07
CA HIS A 152 4.51 -8.25 -28.28
C HIS A 152 3.27 -7.46 -28.69
N LEU A 153 2.89 -6.48 -27.87
CA LEU A 153 1.73 -5.63 -28.14
C LEU A 153 2.05 -4.53 -29.17
N GLY A 154 3.32 -4.12 -29.23
CA GLY A 154 3.81 -3.05 -30.09
C GLY A 154 4.49 -1.93 -29.32
N GLN A 155 4.74 -0.83 -30.01
CA GLN A 155 5.37 0.38 -29.46
C GLN A 155 4.31 1.44 -29.17
N PHE A 156 4.36 2.02 -27.97
CA PHE A 156 3.42 3.04 -27.50
C PHE A 156 4.17 4.32 -27.13
N SER A 157 3.54 5.47 -27.37
CA SER A 157 4.09 6.77 -26.98
C SER A 157 3.78 7.12 -25.52
N ALA A 158 4.60 7.98 -24.92
CA ALA A 158 4.33 8.56 -23.60
C ALA A 158 2.91 9.16 -23.50
N GLY A 159 2.25 9.00 -22.35
CA GLY A 159 0.88 9.43 -22.12
C GLY A 159 -0.18 8.46 -22.62
N THR A 160 0.20 7.25 -23.04
CA THR A 160 -0.74 6.16 -23.34
C THR A 160 -0.97 5.32 -22.09
N ARG A 161 -2.23 5.02 -21.76
CA ARG A 161 -2.59 3.97 -20.80
C ARG A 161 -2.96 2.69 -21.52
N LEU A 162 -2.49 1.56 -20.99
CA LEU A 162 -2.95 0.23 -21.39
C LEU A 162 -3.92 -0.29 -20.32
N GLY A 163 -5.17 -0.53 -20.72
CA GLY A 163 -6.13 -1.27 -19.94
C GLY A 163 -6.24 -2.71 -20.45
N PHE A 164 -6.70 -3.61 -19.59
CA PHE A 164 -6.89 -5.02 -19.90
C PHE A 164 -8.34 -5.42 -19.70
N PHE A 165 -8.76 -6.45 -20.43
CA PHE A 165 -10.06 -7.08 -20.26
C PHE A 165 -9.93 -8.59 -20.28
N LEU A 166 -10.77 -9.25 -19.47
CA LEU A 166 -10.94 -10.69 -19.44
C LEU A 166 -12.38 -11.03 -19.79
N VAL A 167 -12.58 -11.87 -20.81
CA VAL A 167 -13.89 -12.42 -21.15
C VAL A 167 -14.03 -13.78 -20.47
N ALA A 168 -14.94 -13.88 -19.51
CA ALA A 168 -15.19 -15.07 -18.73
C ALA A 168 -15.75 -16.20 -19.61
N ASP A 169 -15.12 -17.38 -19.55
CA ASP A 169 -15.38 -18.54 -20.42
C ASP A 169 -15.47 -18.12 -21.92
N GLY A 170 -14.61 -17.18 -22.34
CA GLY A 170 -14.62 -16.60 -23.68
C GLY A 170 -14.36 -17.60 -24.81
N TRP A 171 -13.71 -18.73 -24.54
CA TRP A 171 -13.27 -19.70 -25.56
C TRP A 171 -14.15 -20.95 -25.62
N ASP A 172 -14.75 -21.22 -26.79
CA ASP A 172 -15.63 -22.39 -26.96
C ASP A 172 -14.88 -23.70 -27.32
N GLY A 173 -13.60 -23.62 -27.70
CA GLY A 173 -12.80 -24.73 -28.21
C GLY A 173 -12.29 -24.50 -29.64
N GLU A 174 -12.93 -23.59 -30.38
CA GLU A 174 -12.61 -23.27 -31.78
C GLU A 174 -12.44 -21.75 -31.98
N ARG A 175 -13.25 -20.94 -31.29
CA ARG A 175 -13.26 -19.49 -31.39
C ARG A 175 -13.50 -18.84 -30.03
N PHE A 176 -13.08 -17.59 -29.92
CA PHE A 176 -13.45 -16.73 -28.80
C PHE A 176 -14.77 -15.99 -29.10
N ASP A 177 -15.53 -15.68 -28.07
CA ASP A 177 -16.78 -14.93 -28.12
C ASP A 177 -16.74 -13.72 -27.19
N LEU A 178 -16.59 -12.52 -27.77
CA LEU A 178 -16.54 -11.26 -27.02
C LEU A 178 -17.91 -10.78 -26.49
N GLY A 179 -18.99 -11.51 -26.76
CA GLY A 179 -20.34 -11.22 -26.25
C GLY A 179 -20.62 -11.77 -24.85
N ARG A 180 -19.68 -12.53 -24.29
CA ARG A 180 -19.77 -13.11 -22.94
C ARG A 180 -19.43 -12.09 -21.84
N PRO A 181 -19.75 -12.38 -20.55
CA PRO A 181 -19.39 -11.50 -19.44
C PRO A 181 -17.92 -11.10 -19.51
N THR A 182 -17.65 -9.80 -19.38
CA THR A 182 -16.31 -9.23 -19.53
C THR A 182 -16.01 -8.34 -18.33
N TYR A 183 -14.82 -8.49 -17.76
CA TYR A 183 -14.31 -7.64 -16.70
C TYR A 183 -13.09 -6.85 -17.19
N TYR A 184 -12.92 -5.65 -16.66
CA TYR A 184 -11.97 -4.64 -17.13
C TYR A 184 -11.11 -4.12 -15.99
N THR A 185 -9.89 -3.68 -16.30
CA THR A 185 -9.04 -2.92 -15.36
C THR A 185 -9.58 -1.53 -15.04
N VAL A 186 -10.42 -0.96 -15.91
CA VAL A 186 -11.14 0.29 -15.64
C VAL A 186 -12.43 -0.07 -14.89
N GLU A 187 -12.38 0.08 -13.57
CA GLU A 187 -13.44 -0.37 -12.63
C GLU A 187 -14.83 0.16 -13.00
N ALA A 188 -14.93 1.39 -13.52
CA ALA A 188 -16.19 2.00 -13.92
C ALA A 188 -16.93 1.26 -15.05
N LEU A 189 -16.25 0.37 -15.78
CA LEU A 189 -16.83 -0.44 -16.85
C LEU A 189 -17.43 -1.77 -16.35
N ASN A 190 -17.14 -2.16 -15.09
CA ASN A 190 -17.56 -3.45 -14.54
C ASN A 190 -19.01 -3.42 -14.03
N PRO A 191 -19.76 -4.53 -14.17
CA PRO A 191 -21.22 -4.56 -14.05
C PRO A 191 -21.73 -4.43 -12.59
N GLU A 192 -20.88 -4.59 -11.59
CA GLU A 192 -21.26 -4.61 -10.18
C GLU A 192 -21.88 -3.29 -9.73
N ALA A 193 -22.96 -3.39 -8.94
CA ALA A 193 -23.64 -2.21 -8.41
C ALA A 193 -22.82 -1.48 -7.34
N ALA A 194 -22.12 -2.23 -6.48
CA ALA A 194 -21.30 -1.68 -5.41
C ALA A 194 -19.88 -1.36 -5.91
N GLU A 195 -19.41 -0.14 -5.65
CA GLU A 195 -18.11 0.33 -6.15
C GLU A 195 -16.93 -0.54 -5.67
N ASN A 196 -16.96 -1.03 -4.43
CA ASN A 196 -15.93 -1.89 -3.88
C ASN A 196 -15.88 -3.31 -4.50
N GLN A 197 -16.90 -3.69 -5.26
CA GLN A 197 -16.95 -4.98 -5.98
C GLN A 197 -16.51 -4.84 -7.44
N ARG A 198 -16.45 -3.63 -8.00
CA ARG A 198 -16.06 -3.40 -9.40
C ARG A 198 -14.58 -3.65 -9.70
N ARG A 199 -13.74 -3.85 -8.69
CA ARG A 199 -12.31 -4.15 -8.89
C ARG A 199 -12.13 -5.64 -9.14
N HIS A 200 -11.87 -6.03 -10.39
CA HIS A 200 -11.62 -7.43 -10.82
C HIS A 200 -10.16 -7.75 -11.07
N VAL A 201 -9.24 -6.83 -10.77
CA VAL A 201 -7.81 -6.99 -11.08
C VAL A 201 -6.93 -6.65 -9.89
N MET A 202 -6.08 -7.56 -9.45
CA MET A 202 -4.97 -7.24 -8.54
C MET A 202 -3.80 -6.68 -9.35
N SER A 203 -2.99 -5.79 -8.76
CA SER A 203 -1.82 -5.21 -9.43
C SER A 203 -0.65 -5.05 -8.46
N ALA A 204 0.53 -5.56 -8.80
CA ALA A 204 1.74 -5.38 -8.00
C ALA A 204 2.98 -5.30 -8.89
N TYR A 205 3.94 -4.42 -8.56
CA TYR A 205 5.21 -4.34 -9.27
C TYR A 205 6.23 -5.30 -8.66
N HIS A 206 6.75 -6.23 -9.46
CA HIS A 206 7.81 -7.11 -9.00
C HIS A 206 9.17 -6.44 -9.21
N GLN A 207 9.81 -6.03 -8.11
CA GLN A 207 11.02 -5.19 -8.17
C GLN A 207 12.21 -5.89 -8.83
N GLU A 208 12.45 -7.17 -8.50
CA GLU A 208 13.62 -7.90 -9.03
C GLU A 208 13.45 -8.30 -10.50
N ALA A 209 12.27 -8.79 -10.89
CA ALA A 209 11.92 -9.14 -12.26
C ALA A 209 11.56 -7.91 -13.15
N GLN A 210 11.53 -6.71 -12.56
CA GLN A 210 11.25 -5.42 -13.20
C GLN A 210 10.03 -5.39 -14.12
N ARG A 211 8.91 -5.93 -13.63
CA ARG A 211 7.67 -6.09 -14.40
C ARG A 211 6.45 -5.93 -13.51
N ARG A 212 5.34 -5.50 -14.11
CA ARG A 212 4.04 -5.46 -13.43
C ARG A 212 3.42 -6.85 -13.46
N VAL A 213 2.89 -7.32 -12.35
CA VAL A 213 2.03 -8.50 -12.24
C VAL A 213 0.58 -8.03 -12.16
N LEU A 214 -0.30 -8.64 -12.96
CA LEU A 214 -1.74 -8.46 -12.95
C LEU A 214 -2.41 -9.83 -12.83
N GLY A 215 -3.43 -9.93 -11.98
CA GLY A 215 -4.25 -11.12 -11.81
C GLY A 215 -5.72 -10.74 -11.89
N PHE A 216 -6.51 -11.48 -12.65
CA PHE A 216 -7.95 -11.27 -12.76
C PHE A 216 -8.74 -12.24 -11.88
N GLU A 217 -9.88 -11.76 -11.41
CA GLU A 217 -11.03 -12.55 -10.96
C GLU A 217 -12.03 -12.66 -12.15
N ASP A 218 -12.33 -13.87 -12.59
CA ASP A 218 -13.16 -14.19 -13.76
C ASP A 218 -14.65 -14.38 -13.46
N PHE A 219 -15.03 -14.25 -12.18
CA PHE A 219 -16.40 -14.37 -11.72
C PHE A 219 -16.94 -13.05 -11.16
N SER A 220 -18.28 -12.93 -11.08
CA SER A 220 -18.86 -11.69 -10.58
C SER A 220 -18.63 -11.56 -9.08
N ARG A 221 -18.00 -10.46 -8.67
CA ARG A 221 -17.68 -10.18 -7.26
C ARG A 221 -18.90 -9.81 -6.40
N ALA A 222 -20.06 -9.70 -7.03
CA ALA A 222 -21.35 -9.60 -6.33
C ALA A 222 -21.96 -10.97 -5.99
N HIS A 223 -21.40 -12.07 -6.51
CA HIS A 223 -21.90 -13.42 -6.26
C HIS A 223 -21.33 -13.99 -4.96
N GLU A 224 -22.12 -14.79 -4.24
CA GLU A 224 -21.74 -15.38 -2.95
C GLU A 224 -20.68 -16.51 -3.02
N GLN A 225 -20.31 -16.93 -4.23
CA GLN A 225 -19.39 -18.04 -4.49
C GLN A 225 -18.01 -17.57 -4.96
N VAL A 226 -17.84 -16.26 -5.14
CA VAL A 226 -16.54 -15.68 -5.46
C VAL A 226 -15.60 -15.88 -4.27
N ASP A 227 -14.37 -16.33 -4.51
CA ASP A 227 -13.34 -16.45 -3.49
C ASP A 227 -12.42 -15.23 -3.43
N ASP A 228 -12.51 -14.34 -4.43
CA ASP A 228 -11.82 -13.05 -4.51
C ASP A 228 -10.29 -13.24 -4.44
N ASP A 229 -9.74 -14.31 -5.02
CA ASP A 229 -8.30 -14.59 -4.99
C ASP A 229 -7.51 -14.03 -6.19
N PHE A 230 -8.22 -13.61 -7.25
CA PHE A 230 -7.69 -12.92 -8.44
C PHE A 230 -6.58 -13.70 -9.16
N ASN A 231 -6.55 -15.03 -9.02
CA ASN A 231 -5.52 -15.88 -9.63
C ASN A 231 -6.03 -16.65 -10.87
N ASP A 232 -7.28 -16.42 -11.28
CA ASP A 232 -7.93 -17.08 -12.42
C ASP A 232 -7.11 -16.96 -13.71
N VAL A 233 -6.59 -15.76 -13.99
CA VAL A 233 -5.58 -15.52 -15.02
C VAL A 233 -4.55 -14.52 -14.51
N VAL A 234 -3.31 -14.99 -14.34
CA VAL A 234 -2.17 -14.17 -13.93
C VAL A 234 -1.22 -13.96 -15.11
N PHE A 235 -0.85 -12.71 -15.34
CA PHE A 235 0.07 -12.31 -16.40
C PHE A 235 0.95 -11.15 -15.96
N THR A 236 1.99 -10.87 -16.74
CA THR A 236 2.86 -9.71 -16.51
C THR A 236 2.94 -8.79 -17.69
N VAL A 237 3.22 -7.52 -17.41
CA VAL A 237 3.50 -6.47 -18.38
C VAL A 237 4.92 -5.97 -18.18
N GLN A 238 5.70 -5.95 -19.25
CA GLN A 238 7.06 -5.41 -19.28
C GLN A 238 7.26 -4.52 -20.49
N SER A 239 8.07 -3.46 -20.33
CA SER A 239 8.44 -2.57 -21.43
C SER A 239 9.94 -2.57 -21.73
N ASP A 240 10.30 -2.10 -22.92
CA ASP A 240 11.67 -1.74 -23.31
C ASP A 240 11.68 -0.29 -23.86
N PRO A 241 12.38 0.65 -23.20
CA PRO A 241 13.14 0.48 -21.97
C PRO A 241 12.25 0.07 -20.78
N VAL A 242 12.84 -0.56 -19.76
CA VAL A 242 12.12 -0.95 -18.52
C VAL A 242 11.48 0.26 -17.83
N ALA A 243 12.13 1.43 -17.92
CA ALA A 243 11.61 2.70 -17.41
C ALA A 243 10.50 3.31 -18.31
N GLY A 244 10.09 2.61 -19.37
CA GLY A 244 9.05 3.00 -20.32
C GLY A 244 7.65 3.01 -19.73
N THR A 245 7.42 2.22 -18.68
CA THR A 245 6.16 2.17 -17.93
C THR A 245 6.36 2.53 -16.47
N GLU A 246 5.31 3.00 -15.82
CA GLU A 246 5.34 3.34 -14.40
C GLU A 246 5.55 2.12 -13.48
N THR A 247 6.29 2.33 -12.38
CA THR A 247 6.66 1.27 -11.41
C THR A 247 6.05 1.49 -10.02
N GLY A 248 5.17 2.48 -9.86
CA GLY A 248 4.52 2.81 -8.59
C GLY A 248 3.44 1.82 -8.15
N GLY A 249 2.89 1.98 -6.94
CA GLY A 249 1.84 1.11 -6.39
C GLY A 249 2.37 0.01 -5.48
N ALA A 250 1.56 -1.02 -5.26
CA ALA A 250 1.93 -2.18 -4.44
C ALA A 250 3.09 -2.97 -5.06
N THR A 251 3.80 -3.77 -4.26
CA THR A 251 5.01 -4.51 -4.71
C THR A 251 4.98 -5.97 -4.34
N LEU A 252 5.55 -6.81 -5.21
CA LEU A 252 5.71 -8.26 -5.04
C LEU A 252 7.21 -8.67 -5.06
N PRO A 253 7.65 -9.70 -4.30
CA PRO A 253 6.92 -10.32 -3.19
C PRO A 253 6.46 -9.24 -2.19
N ASP A 254 5.30 -9.43 -1.53
CA ASP A 254 5.07 -8.70 -0.29
C ASP A 254 6.26 -9.04 0.53
N LYS A 255 7.13 -8.09 0.85
CA LYS A 255 8.33 -8.44 1.61
C LYS A 255 7.81 -9.05 2.91
N PRO A 256 7.86 -10.39 3.10
CA PRO A 256 7.64 -10.94 4.40
C PRO A 256 8.84 -10.38 5.15
N CYS A 257 8.66 -9.69 6.28
CA CYS A 257 9.80 -9.21 7.05
C CYS A 257 10.84 -10.35 7.06
N PRO A 258 12.03 -10.21 6.44
CA PRO A 258 12.90 -11.36 6.30
C PRO A 258 13.12 -11.92 7.70
N GLU A 259 13.15 -13.26 7.85
CA GLU A 259 13.51 -13.90 9.12
C GLU A 259 14.68 -13.12 9.72
N ALA A 260 14.42 -12.52 10.89
CA ALA A 260 15.20 -11.52 11.61
C ALA A 260 16.48 -11.01 10.91
N PRO A 261 16.63 -9.68 10.71
CA PRO A 261 17.85 -9.16 10.12
C PRO A 261 19.08 -9.69 10.87
N SER A 262 20.09 -10.15 10.12
CA SER A 262 21.42 -10.42 10.69
C SER A 262 22.00 -9.18 11.39
N ALA A 263 21.47 -8.00 11.03
CA ALA A 263 21.62 -6.75 11.76
C ALA A 263 20.69 -6.72 12.97
N GLN A 264 21.26 -6.61 14.16
CA GLN A 264 20.51 -6.34 15.39
C GLN A 264 19.74 -5.02 15.23
N LEU A 265 18.40 -5.04 15.32
CA LEU A 265 17.58 -3.81 15.25
C LEU A 265 17.63 -3.06 16.58
N HIS A 266 17.85 -1.74 16.54
CA HIS A 266 18.07 -0.91 17.74
C HIS A 266 16.86 -0.10 18.16
N SER A 267 15.86 0.09 17.29
CA SER A 267 14.66 0.88 17.59
C SER A 267 13.44 0.39 16.82
N CYS A 268 12.25 0.77 17.28
CA CYS A 268 11.01 0.55 16.53
C CYS A 268 10.99 1.30 15.20
N GLN A 269 11.74 2.41 15.09
CA GLN A 269 11.87 3.16 13.84
C GLN A 269 12.67 2.39 12.80
N GLU A 270 13.81 1.82 13.20
CA GLU A 270 14.59 0.92 12.34
C GLU A 270 13.75 -0.28 11.92
N LEU A 271 13.01 -0.89 12.86
CA LEU A 271 12.10 -1.99 12.58
C LEU A 271 10.98 -1.59 11.60
N ARG A 272 10.42 -0.38 11.73
CA ARG A 272 9.36 0.14 10.84
C ARG A 272 9.88 0.49 9.45
N GLN A 273 11.12 0.95 9.35
CA GLN A 273 11.81 1.16 8.07
C GLN A 273 12.15 -0.17 7.41
N TYR A 274 12.53 -1.16 8.20
CA TYR A 274 12.85 -2.50 7.75
C TYR A 274 11.62 -3.30 7.29
N CYS A 275 10.53 -3.25 8.07
CA CYS A 275 9.27 -3.91 7.73
C CYS A 275 8.06 -2.98 7.94
N PRO A 276 7.69 -2.21 6.90
CA PRO A 276 6.58 -1.26 6.95
C PRO A 276 5.20 -1.83 7.26
N SER A 277 4.97 -3.11 7.00
CA SER A 277 3.70 -3.81 7.19
C SER A 277 3.44 -4.27 8.63
N LEU A 278 4.39 -4.09 9.55
CA LEU A 278 4.24 -4.50 10.95
C LEU A 278 3.19 -3.64 11.68
N GLY A 279 2.29 -4.30 12.40
CA GLY A 279 1.35 -3.67 13.32
C GLY A 279 1.99 -3.23 14.65
N SER A 280 1.23 -2.57 15.53
CA SER A 280 1.71 -2.24 16.88
C SER A 280 1.79 -3.50 17.76
N GLY A 281 2.84 -3.66 18.55
CA GLY A 281 3.05 -4.89 19.32
C GLY A 281 4.40 -4.98 20.04
N LEU A 282 4.68 -6.12 20.66
CA LEU A 282 5.98 -6.40 21.25
C LEU A 282 6.94 -6.95 20.19
N TYR A 283 8.13 -6.34 20.13
CA TYR A 283 9.19 -6.74 19.22
C TYR A 283 10.52 -6.88 19.96
N SER A 284 11.37 -7.78 19.48
CA SER A 284 12.70 -8.01 20.03
C SER A 284 13.69 -7.01 19.41
N LEU A 285 14.20 -6.09 20.23
CA LEU A 285 15.20 -5.09 19.83
C LEU A 285 16.46 -5.23 20.70
N ASN A 286 17.61 -4.82 20.17
CA ASN A 286 18.89 -4.79 20.89
C ASN A 286 19.56 -3.40 20.79
N PRO A 287 19.01 -2.36 21.47
CA PRO A 287 19.51 -0.99 21.33
C PRO A 287 20.97 -0.80 21.74
N CYS A 288 21.47 -1.59 22.71
CA CYS A 288 22.85 -1.49 23.18
C CYS A 288 23.82 -2.44 22.46
N GLY A 289 23.36 -3.24 21.49
CA GLY A 289 24.20 -4.23 20.81
C GLY A 289 24.67 -5.40 21.69
N THR A 290 24.09 -5.58 22.89
CA THR A 290 24.47 -6.61 23.86
C THR A 290 23.49 -7.79 23.85
N GLN A 291 22.28 -7.60 24.38
CA GLN A 291 21.24 -8.62 24.46
C GLN A 291 19.90 -8.06 23.99
N ALA A 292 19.25 -8.78 23.08
CA ALA A 292 17.92 -8.41 22.63
C ALA A 292 16.89 -8.58 23.77
N SER A 293 15.94 -7.65 23.83
CA SER A 293 14.82 -7.70 24.78
C SER A 293 13.53 -7.19 24.13
N ALA A 294 12.39 -7.48 24.76
CA ALA A 294 11.09 -7.06 24.23
C ALA A 294 10.83 -5.57 24.47
N TYR A 295 10.45 -4.84 23.43
CA TYR A 295 9.99 -3.45 23.44
C TYR A 295 8.61 -3.38 22.80
N TYR A 296 7.74 -2.49 23.30
CA TYR A 296 6.47 -2.22 22.64
C TYR A 296 6.68 -1.15 21.57
N CYS A 297 6.38 -1.50 20.33
CA CYS A 297 6.40 -0.60 19.19
C CYS A 297 4.99 -0.17 18.84
N ASP A 298 4.74 1.14 18.83
CA ASP A 298 3.55 1.71 18.19
C ASP A 298 3.89 2.01 16.71
N MET A 299 3.41 1.14 15.83
CA MET A 299 3.63 1.20 14.38
C MET A 299 2.51 1.95 13.63
N THR A 300 1.50 2.44 14.36
CA THR A 300 0.29 3.00 13.76
C THR A 300 0.18 4.50 13.96
N SER A 301 0.37 4.98 15.20
CA SER A 301 0.12 6.39 15.51
C SER A 301 1.16 7.32 14.88
N ASP A 302 0.72 8.44 14.31
CA ASP A 302 1.59 9.50 13.77
C ASP A 302 2.69 8.96 12.82
N GLY A 303 2.34 8.01 11.95
CA GLY A 303 3.27 7.37 11.00
C GLY A 303 4.06 6.18 11.54
N GLY A 304 3.91 5.82 12.83
CA GLY A 304 4.50 4.62 13.42
C GLY A 304 5.99 4.71 13.70
N GLY A 305 6.59 3.59 14.13
CA GLY A 305 8.02 3.51 14.49
C GLY A 305 8.36 3.99 15.90
N TRP A 306 7.35 4.17 16.76
CA TRP A 306 7.54 4.68 18.11
C TRP A 306 7.96 3.59 19.08
N THR A 307 9.11 3.75 19.74
CA THR A 307 9.56 2.89 20.85
C THR A 307 8.96 3.42 22.15
N VAL A 308 7.98 2.72 22.71
CA VAL A 308 7.20 3.22 23.85
C VAL A 308 7.98 3.07 25.16
N ALA A 309 8.14 4.18 25.88
CA ALA A 309 8.84 4.24 27.17
C ALA A 309 7.99 3.73 28.33
N GLY A 310 6.67 3.92 28.24
CA GLY A 310 5.73 3.50 29.25
C GLY A 310 4.45 4.32 29.27
N TRP A 311 3.59 4.02 30.24
CA TRP A 311 2.46 4.84 30.65
C TRP A 311 2.15 4.65 32.12
N GLN A 312 1.49 5.63 32.73
CA GLN A 312 1.14 5.64 34.15
C GLN A 312 -0.01 6.61 34.44
N ALA A 313 -0.56 6.56 35.66
CA ALA A 313 -1.50 7.58 36.13
C ALA A 313 -0.81 8.94 36.29
N ALA A 314 -1.58 10.02 36.18
CA ALA A 314 -1.10 11.40 36.28
C ALA A 314 -0.40 11.74 37.60
N ASP A 315 -0.84 11.13 38.70
CA ASP A 315 -0.33 11.29 40.06
C ASP A 315 0.76 10.26 40.43
N ALA A 316 1.09 9.35 39.51
CA ALA A 316 2.02 8.27 39.77
C ALA A 316 3.47 8.73 39.84
N LYS A 317 4.23 8.04 40.70
CA LYS A 317 5.68 8.07 40.64
C LYS A 317 6.14 7.33 39.41
N THR A 318 7.15 7.89 38.80
CA THR A 318 7.44 7.66 37.40
C THR A 318 8.80 7.03 37.16
N HIS A 319 8.78 6.11 36.21
CA HIS A 319 9.89 5.22 35.93
C HIS A 319 10.06 5.01 34.41
N MET A 320 9.17 5.64 33.62
CA MET A 320 9.04 5.50 32.17
C MET A 320 10.36 5.82 31.48
N GLY A 321 10.86 4.89 30.67
CA GLY A 321 12.11 5.07 29.95
C GLY A 321 13.39 4.85 30.75
N ILE A 322 13.32 4.67 32.08
CA ILE A 322 14.51 4.56 32.96
C ILE A 322 14.68 3.14 33.50
N GLU A 323 13.58 2.44 33.78
CA GLU A 323 13.62 1.04 34.24
C GLU A 323 12.47 0.23 33.65
N THR A 324 12.64 -1.09 33.60
CA THR A 324 11.59 -2.01 33.13
C THR A 324 10.74 -2.47 34.32
N ARG A 325 9.43 -2.15 34.32
CA ARG A 325 8.49 -2.55 35.38
C ARG A 325 7.04 -2.59 34.90
N GLY A 326 6.20 -3.27 35.69
CA GLY A 326 4.76 -3.41 35.42
C GLY A 326 4.48 -4.49 34.37
N VAL A 327 3.21 -4.60 33.99
CA VAL A 327 2.73 -5.57 33.00
C VAL A 327 2.11 -4.80 31.84
N LEU A 328 2.47 -5.17 30.60
CA LEU A 328 1.91 -4.57 29.40
C LEU A 328 0.37 -4.73 29.41
N GLY A 329 -0.35 -3.68 29.07
CA GLY A 329 -1.82 -3.59 29.21
C GLY A 329 -2.33 -3.23 30.61
N GLY A 330 -1.47 -3.22 31.65
CA GLY A 330 -1.81 -2.75 32.99
C GLY A 330 -1.97 -1.23 33.10
N GLY A 331 -2.41 -0.75 34.27
CA GLY A 331 -2.58 0.68 34.55
C GLY A 331 -1.27 1.48 34.57
N GLU A 332 -0.15 0.82 34.88
CA GLU A 332 1.20 1.37 34.79
C GLU A 332 2.15 0.34 34.16
N TRP A 333 2.99 0.82 33.26
CA TRP A 333 4.03 0.02 32.64
C TRP A 333 5.19 0.91 32.20
N SER A 334 6.41 0.39 32.29
CA SER A 334 7.62 1.09 31.85
C SER A 334 8.61 0.12 31.22
N LYS A 335 9.33 0.63 30.23
CA LYS A 335 10.47 -0.02 29.58
C LYS A 335 11.69 0.89 29.71
N ASP A 336 12.82 0.30 30.10
CA ASP A 336 14.13 0.98 30.02
C ASP A 336 14.48 1.20 28.54
N LEU A 337 14.76 2.45 28.18
CA LEU A 337 15.11 2.84 26.81
C LEU A 337 16.61 3.10 26.63
N ALA A 338 17.47 2.76 27.59
CA ALA A 338 18.92 2.93 27.47
C ALA A 338 19.44 2.50 26.09
N CYS A 339 20.31 3.33 25.50
CA CYS A 339 20.89 3.17 24.16
C CYS A 339 19.94 3.36 22.96
N VAL A 340 18.61 3.46 23.16
CA VAL A 340 17.69 3.76 22.04
C VAL A 340 17.99 5.16 21.51
N SER A 341 18.44 5.26 20.27
CA SER A 341 18.61 6.56 19.61
C SER A 341 17.27 7.13 19.20
N PHE A 342 17.10 8.43 19.36
CA PHE A 342 15.88 9.13 18.98
C PHE A 342 16.19 10.49 18.37
N SER A 343 15.25 10.95 17.56
CA SER A 343 15.19 12.31 16.99
C SER A 343 13.84 12.97 17.24
N GLN A 344 12.85 12.22 17.73
CA GLN A 344 11.55 12.73 18.13
C GLN A 344 11.10 12.13 19.45
N VAL A 345 10.33 12.91 20.21
CA VAL A 345 9.61 12.44 21.40
C VAL A 345 8.13 12.71 21.21
N ARG A 346 7.30 11.70 21.47
CA ARG A 346 5.85 11.81 21.48
C ARG A 346 5.32 11.57 22.87
N VAL A 347 4.55 12.53 23.38
CA VAL A 347 3.77 12.39 24.61
C VAL A 347 2.32 12.11 24.25
N PHE A 348 1.65 11.24 25.00
CA PHE A 348 0.29 10.82 24.71
C PHE A 348 -0.56 10.64 25.96
N ASN A 349 -1.84 10.92 25.82
CA ASN A 349 -2.89 10.65 26.79
C ASN A 349 -3.70 9.43 26.32
N ARG A 350 -3.66 8.36 27.08
CA ARG A 350 -4.39 7.12 26.76
C ARG A 350 -5.88 7.22 27.07
N THR A 351 -6.28 8.08 28.00
CA THR A 351 -7.67 8.26 28.43
C THR A 351 -8.47 9.06 27.42
N TYR A 352 -7.86 10.09 26.82
CA TYR A 352 -8.53 11.01 25.88
C TYR A 352 -8.10 10.82 24.42
N GLY A 353 -7.12 9.96 24.15
CA GLY A 353 -6.65 9.68 22.78
C GLY A 353 -5.89 10.85 22.14
N GLU A 354 -5.32 11.73 22.95
CA GLU A 354 -4.60 12.93 22.49
C GLU A 354 -3.09 12.66 22.49
N SER A 355 -2.33 13.23 21.55
CA SER A 355 -0.87 13.12 21.58
C SER A 355 -0.16 14.26 20.84
N PHE A 356 1.06 14.57 21.27
CA PHE A 356 1.95 15.54 20.65
C PHE A 356 3.29 14.91 20.32
N ALA A 357 3.87 15.20 19.16
CA ALA A 357 5.22 14.79 18.79
C ALA A 357 6.09 16.01 18.48
N GLN A 358 7.36 15.96 18.90
CA GLN A 358 8.33 17.02 18.65
C GLN A 358 9.69 16.46 18.27
N SER A 359 10.36 17.17 17.35
CA SER A 359 11.69 16.82 16.87
C SER A 359 12.80 17.49 17.68
N TYR A 360 13.91 16.77 17.81
CA TYR A 360 15.13 17.13 18.51
C TYR A 360 16.37 16.75 17.69
N SER A 361 17.53 17.30 18.05
CA SER A 361 18.80 16.78 17.55
C SER A 361 18.96 15.31 17.95
N PRO A 362 19.38 14.42 17.03
CA PRO A 362 19.54 13.00 17.33
C PRO A 362 20.46 12.76 18.54
N ALA A 363 19.98 11.95 19.48
CA ALA A 363 20.74 11.58 20.67
C ALA A 363 20.36 10.16 21.14
N PRO A 364 21.27 9.42 21.78
CA PRO A 364 20.92 8.21 22.49
C PRO A 364 20.13 8.57 23.76
N TRP A 365 19.15 7.75 24.09
CA TRP A 365 18.48 7.83 25.37
C TRP A 365 19.47 7.49 26.49
N SER A 366 19.68 8.46 27.38
CA SER A 366 20.67 8.38 28.46
C SER A 366 20.11 9.04 29.72
N TYR A 367 20.09 8.27 30.81
CA TYR A 367 19.77 8.78 32.15
C TYR A 367 21.10 9.03 32.87
N THR A 368 21.56 10.28 32.95
CA THR A 368 22.77 10.60 33.75
C THR A 368 22.47 11.55 34.90
N GLN A 369 21.28 12.15 34.92
CA GLN A 369 20.88 13.10 35.95
C GLN A 369 19.39 13.00 36.23
N THR A 370 19.01 13.33 37.46
CA THR A 370 17.64 13.40 37.98
C THR A 370 16.68 14.24 37.14
N ASN A 371 17.20 15.01 36.16
CA ASN A 371 16.47 15.86 35.22
C ASN A 371 17.04 15.69 33.79
N MET A 372 16.41 14.87 32.97
CA MET A 372 16.67 14.81 31.53
C MET A 372 16.08 16.04 30.84
N PHE A 373 16.81 16.61 29.88
CA PHE A 373 16.30 17.67 29.01
C PHE A 373 16.80 17.48 27.57
N PHE A 374 15.93 17.69 26.61
CA PHE A 374 16.27 17.72 25.18
C PHE A 374 15.65 18.95 24.54
N GLY A 375 16.35 19.58 23.60
CA GLY A 375 15.88 20.80 22.93
C GLY A 375 16.20 22.09 23.68
N GLY A 376 15.76 23.21 23.11
CA GLY A 376 16.01 24.56 23.62
C GLY A 376 14.80 25.16 24.33
N ALA A 377 14.95 26.41 24.77
CA ALA A 377 13.81 27.22 25.20
C ALA A 377 12.75 27.26 24.08
N GLY A 378 11.49 27.20 24.48
CA GLY A 378 10.32 27.06 23.65
C GLY A 378 10.12 25.68 23.03
N THR A 379 10.93 24.64 23.25
CA THR A 379 10.72 23.32 22.57
C THR A 379 11.13 22.11 23.40
N ALA A 380 11.65 22.34 24.61
CA ALA A 380 12.33 21.28 25.34
C ALA A 380 11.39 20.16 25.81
N PHE A 381 11.84 18.90 25.68
CA PHE A 381 11.33 17.78 26.47
C PHE A 381 12.11 17.74 27.78
N LYS A 382 11.42 17.56 28.91
CA LYS A 382 12.05 17.35 30.21
C LYS A 382 11.47 16.11 30.87
N GLN A 383 12.26 15.46 31.71
CA GLN A 383 11.85 14.30 32.51
C GLN A 383 12.72 14.25 33.78
N GLY A 384 12.15 14.54 34.95
CA GLY A 384 12.91 14.50 36.21
C GLY A 384 12.10 14.61 37.50
N VAL A 385 12.77 14.58 38.65
CA VAL A 385 12.12 14.67 39.98
C VAL A 385 11.88 16.14 40.35
N TYR A 386 10.61 16.53 40.51
CA TYR A 386 10.22 17.90 40.86
C TYR A 386 9.21 17.94 42.03
N GLY A 387 9.28 19.01 42.85
CA GLY A 387 8.38 19.29 43.99
C GLY A 387 8.98 19.00 45.38
N PRO A 388 8.17 19.01 46.47
CA PRO A 388 8.63 18.73 47.84
C PRO A 388 9.35 17.39 47.96
N ALA A 389 10.12 17.16 49.02
CA ALA A 389 10.99 15.98 49.22
C ALA A 389 10.32 14.57 49.25
N GLY A 390 9.09 14.42 48.75
CA GLY A 390 8.40 13.15 48.51
C GLY A 390 7.74 13.00 47.13
N SER A 391 7.67 14.06 46.31
CA SER A 391 7.12 13.99 44.95
C SER A 391 8.18 13.46 43.99
N GLN A 392 8.14 12.15 43.72
CA GLN A 392 8.99 11.49 42.72
C GLN A 392 8.27 11.46 41.36
N ILE A 393 7.80 12.62 40.91
CA ILE A 393 6.86 12.76 39.79
C ILE A 393 7.57 13.44 38.62
N MET A 394 7.29 13.00 37.39
CA MET A 394 7.99 13.39 36.16
C MET A 394 7.05 14.13 35.26
N MET A 395 7.46 15.35 34.96
CA MET A 395 6.87 16.20 33.94
C MET A 395 7.39 15.79 32.58
N GLY A 396 6.56 15.95 31.55
CA GLY A 396 6.91 15.74 30.15
C GLY A 396 6.36 16.91 29.34
N CYS A 397 6.91 18.10 29.55
CA CYS A 397 6.49 19.28 28.79
C CYS A 397 7.17 19.29 27.43
N VAL A 398 6.47 19.76 26.41
CA VAL A 398 7.04 20.11 25.12
C VAL A 398 6.57 21.52 24.78
N ASN A 399 7.45 22.35 24.22
CA ASN A 399 7.20 23.77 23.90
C ASN A 399 7.33 24.79 25.07
N TYR A 400 8.42 24.73 25.88
CA TYR A 400 8.62 25.54 27.11
C TYR A 400 9.70 26.66 27.02
N SER A 401 9.34 27.94 27.21
CA SER A 401 10.29 29.09 27.32
C SER A 401 10.64 29.45 28.79
N TYR A 402 11.83 30.00 29.05
CA TYR A 402 12.34 30.30 30.41
C TYR A 402 12.83 31.74 30.54
N TYR A 403 12.48 32.42 31.65
CA TYR A 403 13.09 33.68 32.08
C TYR A 403 13.85 33.50 33.40
N GLY A 404 15.19 33.39 33.31
CA GLY A 404 16.19 33.73 34.33
C GLY A 404 16.02 33.32 35.80
N GLY A 405 16.69 32.23 36.20
CA GLY A 405 17.09 31.94 37.58
C GLY A 405 17.10 30.45 37.91
N VAL A 406 18.25 29.92 38.38
CA VAL A 406 18.46 28.52 38.82
C VAL A 406 17.62 28.21 40.07
N TYR A 407 16.31 28.17 39.92
CA TYR A 407 15.39 27.59 40.89
C TYR A 407 14.90 26.27 40.29
N PRO A 408 15.37 25.11 40.79
CA PRO A 408 14.94 23.78 40.37
C PRO A 408 13.45 23.47 40.61
N GLU A 409 12.65 24.47 41.00
CA GLU A 409 11.37 24.34 41.68
C GLU A 409 10.17 24.80 40.84
N TYR A 410 10.38 25.45 39.69
CA TYR A 410 9.29 26.00 38.86
C TYR A 410 9.07 25.17 37.60
N ALA A 411 7.97 24.44 37.66
CA ALA A 411 7.43 23.51 36.70
C ALA A 411 6.62 24.27 35.64
N CYS A 412 7.04 24.20 34.38
CA CYS A 412 6.32 24.66 33.17
C CYS A 412 5.52 25.98 33.31
N ASP A 413 6.09 26.96 34.02
CA ASP A 413 5.54 28.31 34.16
C ASP A 413 5.83 29.13 32.90
N SER A 414 4.78 29.44 32.12
CA SER A 414 4.84 30.35 30.98
C SER A 414 4.35 31.71 31.43
N ASP A 415 5.27 32.63 31.68
CA ASP A 415 4.99 34.04 31.92
C ASP A 415 4.69 34.82 30.60
N SER A 416 3.87 34.22 29.73
CA SER A 416 2.91 34.88 28.80
C SER A 416 3.22 35.00 27.28
N GLN A 417 4.06 34.16 26.64
CA GLN A 417 4.18 34.12 25.16
C GLN A 417 4.62 32.74 24.58
N GLY A 418 3.81 31.70 24.79
CA GLY A 418 3.99 30.39 24.14
C GLY A 418 3.52 29.25 25.04
N GLY A 419 2.52 28.51 24.60
CA GLY A 419 1.85 27.50 25.41
C GLY A 419 2.45 26.10 25.28
N ALA A 420 2.45 25.35 26.38
CA ALA A 420 2.87 23.95 26.37
C ALA A 420 1.96 23.09 25.46
N GLN A 421 2.53 22.10 24.80
CA GLN A 421 1.84 21.12 23.97
C GLN A 421 2.22 19.72 24.49
N GLY A 422 1.48 19.20 25.46
CA GLY A 422 1.79 17.92 26.11
C GLY A 422 1.87 17.96 27.65
N HIS A 423 1.88 16.78 28.27
CA HIS A 423 1.61 16.51 29.70
C HIS A 423 2.26 17.42 30.77
N LEU A 424 1.50 17.67 31.86
CA LEU A 424 1.95 18.28 33.12
C LEU A 424 1.83 17.30 34.29
N ALA A 425 2.89 17.17 35.11
CA ALA A 425 2.87 16.36 36.33
C ALA A 425 3.42 17.13 37.55
N ASP A 426 2.56 17.35 38.54
CA ASP A 426 2.81 18.07 39.81
C ASP A 426 3.33 19.52 39.69
N TYR A 427 2.66 20.44 40.37
CA TYR A 427 3.07 21.84 40.54
C TYR A 427 3.20 22.67 39.24
N ALA A 428 2.28 22.51 38.29
CA ALA A 428 2.35 23.08 36.93
C ALA A 428 2.48 24.62 36.84
N GLY A 429 2.30 25.36 37.92
CA GLY A 429 2.33 26.83 37.94
C GLY A 429 1.13 27.51 37.23
N GLU A 430 0.39 26.78 36.39
CA GLU A 430 -0.75 27.28 35.63
C GLU A 430 -2.09 27.18 36.38
N TYR A 431 -3.01 28.12 36.08
CA TYR A 431 -4.33 28.23 36.70
C TYR A 431 -5.45 28.28 35.67
N CYS A 432 -6.51 27.52 35.92
CA CYS A 432 -7.85 27.82 35.38
C CYS A 432 -8.63 28.64 36.40
N ALA A 433 -9.77 29.21 36.01
CA ALA A 433 -10.64 29.94 36.93
C ALA A 433 -10.87 29.14 38.23
N GLY A 434 -10.35 29.64 39.34
CA GLY A 434 -10.53 29.09 40.69
C GLY A 434 -9.58 28.00 41.17
N ALA A 435 -8.65 27.43 40.37
CA ALA A 435 -7.67 26.44 40.87
C ALA A 435 -6.51 26.17 39.91
N ARG A 436 -5.40 25.63 40.46
CA ARG A 436 -4.24 25.14 39.71
C ARG A 436 -4.58 23.95 38.81
N LEU A 437 -3.76 23.76 37.78
CA LEU A 437 -3.84 22.66 36.82
C LEU A 437 -3.02 21.41 37.21
N ASP A 438 -2.78 21.23 38.51
CA ASP A 438 -2.04 20.09 39.02
C ASP A 438 -2.70 18.77 38.59
N TYR A 439 -1.88 17.82 38.13
CA TYR A 439 -2.31 16.51 37.62
C TYR A 439 -3.39 16.61 36.54
N THR A 440 -3.33 17.62 35.67
CA THR A 440 -4.26 17.85 34.57
C THR A 440 -3.54 17.74 33.24
N TRP A 441 -4.11 17.00 32.30
CA TRP A 441 -3.61 16.94 30.95
C TRP A 441 -3.88 18.26 30.22
N ALA A 442 -2.84 18.90 29.69
CA ALA A 442 -2.90 20.25 29.18
C ALA A 442 -2.48 20.39 27.71
N TRP A 443 -3.29 21.15 26.98
CA TRP A 443 -3.05 21.66 25.63
C TRP A 443 -3.31 23.16 25.57
N SER A 444 -2.40 23.90 24.96
CA SER A 444 -2.47 25.35 24.85
C SER A 444 -3.56 25.92 23.93
N ASP A 445 -4.43 25.07 23.35
CA ASP A 445 -5.59 25.51 22.55
C ASP A 445 -6.80 25.94 23.40
N GLY A 446 -6.69 25.85 24.74
CA GLY A 446 -7.75 26.24 25.68
C GLY A 446 -8.64 25.07 26.14
N ALA A 447 -8.43 23.84 25.66
CA ALA A 447 -9.16 22.66 26.12
C ALA A 447 -8.74 22.21 27.54
N THR A 448 -7.56 22.61 28.03
CA THR A 448 -6.95 22.19 29.32
C THR A 448 -7.88 22.27 30.53
N CYS A 449 -8.70 23.33 30.63
CA CYS A 449 -9.58 23.49 31.79
C CYS A 449 -10.71 22.45 31.86
N LYS A 450 -11.03 21.78 30.74
CA LYS A 450 -12.08 20.77 30.65
C LYS A 450 -11.76 19.51 31.46
N TYR A 451 -10.47 19.17 31.61
CA TYR A 451 -10.04 17.92 32.23
C TYR A 451 -9.51 18.10 33.66
N ARG A 452 -9.66 19.31 34.23
CA ARG A 452 -9.16 19.62 35.58
C ARG A 452 -9.78 18.69 36.62
N GLY A 453 -8.92 17.99 37.37
CA GLY A 453 -9.33 17.06 38.43
C GLY A 453 -9.92 15.73 37.93
N VAL A 454 -9.83 15.45 36.63
CA VAL A 454 -10.25 14.16 36.06
C VAL A 454 -9.03 13.25 35.94
N PRO A 455 -9.02 12.06 36.57
CA PRO A 455 -7.92 11.12 36.44
C PRO A 455 -7.67 10.72 34.98
N TYR A 456 -6.41 10.62 34.58
CA TYR A 456 -6.02 10.11 33.27
C TYR A 456 -4.73 9.30 33.34
N THR A 457 -4.51 8.52 32.30
CA THR A 457 -3.27 7.78 32.06
C THR A 457 -2.53 8.44 30.90
N TRP A 458 -1.25 8.70 31.10
CA TRP A 458 -0.37 9.31 30.09
C TRP A 458 0.89 8.49 29.92
N GLY A 459 1.62 8.74 28.84
CA GLY A 459 2.90 8.14 28.58
C GLY A 459 3.68 8.89 27.51
N PHE A 460 4.83 8.34 27.13
CA PHE A 460 5.61 8.85 26.01
C PHE A 460 6.34 7.74 25.26
N ALA A 461 6.77 8.07 24.04
CA ALA A 461 7.54 7.21 23.16
C ALA A 461 8.60 8.03 22.41
N VAL A 462 9.62 7.35 21.91
CA VAL A 462 10.72 7.97 21.16
C VAL A 462 10.85 7.34 19.77
N ARG A 463 11.25 8.15 18.78
CA ARG A 463 11.40 7.73 17.38
C ARG A 463 12.64 8.34 16.73
#